data_AF-A0A2V5SH00-F1
#
_entry.id   AF-A0A2V5SH00-F1
#
_cell.length_a   1.000
_cell.length_b   1.000
_cell.length_c   1.000
_cell.angle_alpha   90.00
_cell.angle_beta   90.00
_cell.angle_gamma   90.00
#
_symmetry.space_group_name_H-M   'P 1'
#
loop_
_entity.id
_entity.type
_entity.pdbx_description
1 polymer ?
#
loop_
_entity_poly.entity_id
_entity_poly.type
_entity_poly.pdbx_seq_one_letter_code
_entity_poly.pdbx_strand_id
1 'polypeptide(L)'
;MFRRTLIASALILSIAAPVRAEQSVGDTLKKIFSTPTPTPSRKKKKTTTKKEAPSPSPRTSSKKASPSPTPSPHAKGKASASPASEESADVSSIETPSKKKKSRASPKPRAAPTPTPSPTPTETPTATPPPEHAPSSPPEPVHKKNGAPNATLAPEAIKGFEENPPPVRTLLSSALELTTRNLDYKYGSADPSAGGMDCSGFVYYVLKQNGVGDVPRDSSQQYVWLRRIGKFEPVLSQKDDSFEMENLKPGDLLFWTGTYSIERDPPITHAMIYLGREKKTGARVMVGASDGRIYQGQSRNGVSVFDFKVERRNNGDSGKPRPTFIGYGHVPGLRD
;
A
#
# COMPACT_ATOMS: atom_id res chain seq x y z
N MET A 1 19.66 -7.42 74.62
CA MET A 1 18.88 -6.79 75.71
C MET A 1 17.98 -5.72 75.11
N PHE A 2 16.67 -5.90 75.26
CA PHE A 2 15.61 -4.93 74.97
C PHE A 2 15.64 -3.76 75.97
N ARG A 3 15.28 -2.54 75.53
CA ARG A 3 14.55 -1.46 76.26
C ARG A 3 14.29 -0.31 75.27
N ARG A 4 13.09 -0.19 74.68
CA ARG A 4 11.87 0.51 75.15
C ARG A 4 12.02 2.03 75.39
N THR A 5 11.49 2.77 74.39
CA THR A 5 10.61 3.95 74.45
C THR A 5 11.01 5.22 75.19
N LEU A 6 11.04 6.35 74.45
CA LEU A 6 10.35 7.58 74.87
C LEU A 6 9.79 8.33 73.66
N ILE A 7 8.54 8.78 73.80
CA ILE A 7 7.76 9.61 72.88
C ILE A 7 7.98 11.08 73.27
N ALA A 8 8.16 11.97 72.30
CA ALA A 8 7.88 13.40 72.48
C ALA A 8 7.34 13.98 71.17
N SER A 9 6.13 14.53 71.27
CA SER A 9 5.31 15.15 70.25
C SER A 9 5.68 16.63 69.99
N ALA A 10 5.05 17.20 68.95
CA ALA A 10 4.97 18.60 68.52
C ALA A 10 5.93 18.96 67.36
N LEU A 11 5.54 19.66 66.29
CA LEU A 11 4.37 20.50 66.04
C LEU A 11 4.11 20.54 64.52
N ILE A 12 2.83 20.43 64.14
CA ILE A 12 2.32 20.61 62.78
C ILE A 12 2.28 22.11 62.48
N LEU A 13 2.84 22.53 61.34
CA LEU A 13 2.47 23.81 60.71
C LEU A 13 2.06 23.55 59.25
N SER A 14 0.76 23.48 59.03
CA SER A 14 0.10 23.51 57.73
C SER A 14 0.27 24.87 57.09
N ILE A 15 0.83 24.93 55.88
CA ILE A 15 0.57 26.02 54.94
C ILE A 15 -0.31 25.43 53.85
N ALA A 16 -1.56 25.86 53.85
CA ALA A 16 -2.54 25.58 52.82
C ALA A 16 -2.13 26.28 51.51
N ALA A 17 -1.90 25.49 50.46
CA ALA A 17 -1.88 25.99 49.10
C ALA A 17 -3.26 25.70 48.46
N PRO A 18 -3.87 26.66 47.74
CA PRO A 18 -5.19 26.49 47.18
C PRO A 18 -5.19 25.51 46.01
N VAL A 19 -6.08 24.53 46.12
CA VAL A 19 -6.54 23.67 45.01
C VAL A 19 -7.16 24.57 43.95
N ARG A 20 -6.55 24.63 42.75
CA ARG A 20 -7.14 25.25 41.58
C ARG A 20 -7.68 24.15 40.67
N ALA A 21 -8.99 24.20 40.48
CA ALA A 21 -9.79 23.30 39.68
C ALA A 21 -9.32 23.24 38.22
N GLU A 22 -9.50 22.05 37.65
CA GLU A 22 -9.46 21.77 36.22
C GLU A 22 -10.24 22.81 35.40
N GLN A 23 -9.60 23.29 34.33
CA GLN A 23 -10.30 23.84 33.18
C GLN A 23 -9.76 23.19 31.91
N SER A 24 -10.69 22.46 31.30
CA SER A 24 -10.68 21.80 30.00
C SER A 24 -9.97 22.59 28.89
N VAL A 25 -9.15 21.87 28.12
CA VAL A 25 -8.38 22.30 26.94
C VAL A 25 -9.29 22.62 25.72
N GLY A 26 -10.61 22.74 25.93
CA GLY A 26 -11.62 22.84 24.87
C GLY A 26 -11.90 24.24 24.28
N ASP A 27 -11.44 25.33 24.90
CA ASP A 27 -11.84 26.69 24.48
C ASP A 27 -10.72 27.53 23.82
N THR A 28 -9.47 27.08 23.82
CA THR A 28 -8.34 27.84 23.24
C THR A 28 -8.17 27.64 21.73
N LEU A 29 -8.89 26.67 21.12
CA LEU A 29 -8.79 26.37 19.67
C LEU A 29 -9.86 27.07 18.80
N LYS A 30 -10.79 27.84 19.38
CA LYS A 30 -11.83 28.55 18.60
C LYS A 30 -11.49 30.00 18.24
N LYS A 31 -10.33 30.53 18.62
CA LYS A 31 -9.94 31.93 18.32
C LYS A 31 -8.79 32.12 17.32
N ILE A 32 -8.32 31.03 16.70
CA ILE A 32 -7.25 31.07 15.68
C ILE A 32 -7.80 30.78 14.26
N PHE A 33 -9.09 30.45 14.12
CA PHE A 33 -9.75 30.12 12.84
C PHE A 33 -10.85 31.12 12.45
N SER A 34 -10.62 32.42 12.63
CA SER A 34 -11.58 33.45 12.20
C SER A 34 -10.88 34.68 11.63
N THR A 35 -10.11 34.48 10.56
CA THR A 35 -9.70 35.58 9.67
C THR A 35 -9.88 35.13 8.23
N PRO A 36 -10.73 35.79 7.41
CA PRO A 36 -10.82 35.52 5.99
C PRO A 36 -9.57 36.08 5.28
N THR A 37 -8.73 35.20 4.74
CA THR A 37 -7.56 35.58 3.92
C THR A 37 -8.01 36.02 2.51
N PRO A 38 -7.54 37.16 1.99
CA PRO A 38 -8.03 37.73 0.73
C PRO A 38 -7.51 36.99 -0.51
N THR A 39 -8.41 36.84 -1.49
CA THR A 39 -8.23 36.28 -2.84
C THR A 39 -7.16 37.01 -3.67
N PRO A 40 -6.24 36.30 -4.35
CA PRO A 40 -5.29 36.95 -5.26
C PRO A 40 -5.94 37.33 -6.60
N SER A 41 -5.83 38.62 -6.95
CA SER A 41 -6.30 39.23 -8.19
C SER A 41 -5.41 38.91 -9.39
N ARG A 42 -6.06 38.56 -10.50
CA ARG A 42 -5.51 38.18 -11.81
C ARG A 42 -4.97 39.42 -12.56
N LYS A 43 -3.64 39.59 -12.62
CA LYS A 43 -3.00 40.61 -13.47
C LYS A 43 -2.96 40.17 -14.95
N LYS A 44 -3.68 40.93 -15.79
CA LYS A 44 -3.62 40.88 -17.26
C LYS A 44 -2.24 41.35 -17.74
N LYS A 45 -1.52 40.52 -18.51
CA LYS A 45 -0.28 40.91 -19.20
C LYS A 45 -0.64 41.35 -20.62
N LYS A 46 -0.34 42.63 -20.93
CA LYS A 46 -0.46 43.24 -22.26
C LYS A 46 0.52 42.57 -23.24
N THR A 47 0.00 42.10 -24.37
CA THR A 47 0.74 41.74 -25.58
C THR A 47 1.21 43.01 -26.28
N THR A 48 2.52 43.10 -26.56
CA THR A 48 3.07 44.03 -27.55
C THR A 48 3.81 43.21 -28.60
N THR A 49 3.42 43.47 -29.84
CA THR A 49 3.91 42.91 -31.09
C THR A 49 5.32 43.40 -31.39
N LYS A 50 6.22 42.51 -31.80
CA LYS A 50 7.36 42.89 -32.64
C LYS A 50 7.65 41.80 -33.68
N LYS A 51 7.93 42.29 -34.88
CA LYS A 51 7.94 41.61 -36.18
C LYS A 51 9.41 41.36 -36.63
N GLU A 52 9.57 40.28 -37.38
CA GLU A 52 10.58 40.00 -38.42
C GLU A 52 12.04 39.60 -38.11
N ALA A 53 12.50 38.70 -38.99
CA ALA A 53 13.66 37.79 -39.06
C ALA A 53 14.97 38.50 -39.55
N PRO A 54 16.08 37.84 -39.98
CA PRO A 54 16.37 36.40 -40.16
C PRO A 54 17.78 35.89 -39.71
N SER A 55 17.95 34.57 -39.90
CA SER A 55 19.14 33.71 -39.77
C SER A 55 20.42 34.24 -40.47
N PRO A 56 21.62 33.79 -40.06
CA PRO A 56 22.29 32.73 -40.84
C PRO A 56 23.05 31.67 -40.02
N SER A 57 23.02 30.43 -40.50
CA SER A 57 24.06 29.38 -40.29
C SER A 57 25.21 29.61 -41.29
N PRO A 58 26.47 29.12 -41.12
CA PRO A 58 26.77 27.67 -41.21
C PRO A 58 28.08 27.13 -40.57
N ARG A 59 28.29 25.80 -40.73
CA ARG A 59 29.55 24.99 -40.70
C ARG A 59 30.07 24.57 -39.29
N THR A 60 30.65 23.38 -39.04
CA THR A 60 31.09 22.18 -39.81
C THR A 60 31.57 21.07 -38.83
N SER A 61 31.43 19.78 -39.21
CA SER A 61 32.33 18.59 -38.99
C SER A 61 32.93 18.29 -37.58
N SER A 62 33.15 17.07 -37.06
CA SER A 62 33.23 15.69 -37.59
C SER A 62 33.56 14.68 -36.46
N LYS A 63 33.02 13.45 -36.59
CA LYS A 63 33.60 12.09 -36.39
C LYS A 63 34.57 11.72 -35.22
N LYS A 64 34.18 10.59 -34.58
CA LYS A 64 34.90 9.30 -34.36
C LYS A 64 35.67 8.99 -33.06
N ALA A 65 35.32 7.79 -32.55
CA ALA A 65 36.17 6.65 -32.14
C ALA A 65 36.64 6.52 -30.67
N SER A 66 36.27 5.37 -30.09
CA SER A 66 36.92 4.62 -29.00
C SER A 66 38.20 3.90 -29.50
N PRO A 67 39.14 3.47 -28.63
CA PRO A 67 39.06 2.16 -27.96
C PRO A 67 39.70 2.07 -26.54
N SER A 68 39.47 0.93 -25.89
CA SER A 68 40.06 0.43 -24.62
C SER A 68 41.57 0.06 -24.77
N PRO A 69 42.35 -0.20 -23.70
CA PRO A 69 42.37 -1.54 -23.06
C PRO A 69 42.73 -1.61 -21.54
N THR A 70 42.40 -2.76 -20.94
CA THR A 70 42.86 -3.31 -19.64
C THR A 70 44.37 -3.69 -19.66
N PRO A 71 45.03 -3.90 -18.49
CA PRO A 71 45.23 -5.27 -18.01
C PRO A 71 45.24 -5.47 -16.46
N SER A 72 44.95 -6.70 -16.02
CA SER A 72 45.16 -7.25 -14.66
C SER A 72 46.62 -7.65 -14.39
N PRO A 73 46.98 -8.02 -13.14
CA PRO A 73 47.43 -9.41 -12.94
C PRO A 73 47.01 -10.09 -11.61
N HIS A 74 47.22 -11.41 -11.60
CA HIS A 74 46.88 -12.48 -10.65
C HIS A 74 47.68 -12.57 -9.32
N ALA A 75 47.08 -13.22 -8.31
CA ALA A 75 47.65 -14.29 -7.44
C ALA A 75 46.47 -14.96 -6.68
N LYS A 76 46.13 -16.28 -6.72
CA LYS A 76 46.77 -17.58 -6.44
C LYS A 76 47.07 -17.92 -4.96
N GLY A 77 46.28 -18.85 -4.41
CA GLY A 77 46.54 -19.75 -3.26
C GLY A 77 45.24 -20.51 -2.91
N LYS A 78 45.01 -21.78 -3.32
CA LYS A 78 45.35 -23.07 -2.64
C LYS A 78 44.96 -23.09 -1.15
N ALA A 79 44.42 -24.13 -0.51
CA ALA A 79 43.80 -25.44 -0.80
C ALA A 79 43.46 -26.06 0.59
N SER A 80 42.64 -27.12 0.62
CA SER A 80 42.40 -28.06 1.75
C SER A 80 41.62 -27.55 2.97
N ALA A 81 40.82 -28.35 3.68
CA ALA A 81 40.28 -29.69 3.51
C ALA A 81 39.27 -29.90 4.67
N SER A 82 38.24 -30.71 4.45
CA SER A 82 37.42 -31.31 5.52
C SER A 82 38.26 -32.16 6.47
N PRO A 83 37.67 -32.56 7.60
CA PRO A 83 37.31 -33.97 7.68
C PRO A 83 35.89 -34.22 8.21
N ALA A 84 35.32 -35.31 7.71
CA ALA A 84 34.22 -36.07 8.31
C ALA A 84 34.80 -37.35 8.96
N SER A 85 34.04 -37.95 9.88
CA SER A 85 33.94 -39.38 10.30
C SER A 85 33.76 -39.48 11.83
N GLU A 86 32.59 -39.94 12.30
CA GLU A 86 32.25 -41.32 12.78
C GLU A 86 32.28 -41.30 14.32
N GLU A 87 31.37 -41.89 15.11
CA GLU A 87 30.96 -43.29 15.29
C GLU A 87 30.09 -43.26 16.61
N SER A 88 28.78 -43.54 16.64
CA SER A 88 28.09 -44.83 16.88
C SER A 88 27.66 -45.13 18.34
N ALA A 89 26.45 -45.72 18.45
CA ALA A 89 25.89 -46.57 19.54
C ALA A 89 25.45 -45.83 20.86
N ASP A 90 24.44 -46.22 21.64
CA ASP A 90 23.60 -47.42 21.73
C ASP A 90 22.44 -47.20 22.76
N VAL A 91 21.36 -47.98 22.62
CA VAL A 91 20.30 -48.44 23.59
C VAL A 91 19.46 -47.48 24.46
N SER A 92 18.13 -47.63 24.32
CA SER A 92 17.22 -48.22 25.32
C SER A 92 15.94 -47.44 25.64
N SER A 93 14.85 -48.03 25.17
CA SER A 93 13.51 -48.11 25.75
C SER A 93 13.37 -47.81 27.24
N ILE A 94 12.25 -47.18 27.64
CA ILE A 94 11.26 -47.68 28.63
C ILE A 94 9.99 -46.80 28.63
N GLU A 95 8.88 -47.47 28.34
CA GLU A 95 7.50 -47.38 28.87
C GLU A 95 6.73 -46.05 29.02
N THR A 96 5.63 -45.97 28.27
CA THR A 96 4.31 -45.47 28.70
C THR A 96 3.74 -46.24 29.91
N PRO A 97 2.81 -45.64 30.66
CA PRO A 97 1.47 -46.21 30.59
C PRO A 97 0.33 -45.19 30.48
N SER A 98 -0.64 -45.57 29.64
CA SER A 98 -1.98 -45.01 29.53
C SER A 98 -2.88 -45.36 30.72
N LYS A 99 -3.79 -44.46 31.10
CA LYS A 99 -5.18 -44.75 31.54
C LYS A 99 -6.08 -43.58 31.07
N LYS A 100 -6.99 -43.73 30.09
CA LYS A 100 -8.39 -44.25 30.17
C LYS A 100 -9.08 -43.79 31.48
N LYS A 101 -10.24 -43.12 31.51
CA LYS A 101 -11.50 -43.36 30.78
C LYS A 101 -12.53 -42.29 31.23
N LYS A 102 -13.45 -41.91 30.32
CA LYS A 102 -14.92 -41.67 30.53
C LYS A 102 -15.34 -40.58 31.55
N SER A 103 -16.45 -39.86 31.47
CA SER A 103 -17.57 -39.72 30.53
C SER A 103 -18.56 -38.71 31.13
N ARG A 104 -19.15 -37.89 30.24
CA ARG A 104 -20.60 -37.59 30.16
C ARG A 104 -21.28 -36.56 31.10
N ALA A 105 -22.13 -35.78 30.43
CA ALA A 105 -23.39 -35.12 30.81
C ALA A 105 -23.37 -33.67 31.36
N SER A 106 -23.92 -32.78 30.52
CA SER A 106 -24.72 -31.60 30.91
C SER A 106 -25.83 -31.93 31.91
N PRO A 107 -26.32 -30.92 32.63
CA PRO A 107 -27.71 -30.51 32.37
C PRO A 107 -27.93 -28.97 32.39
N LYS A 108 -28.97 -28.54 31.69
CA LYS A 108 -29.67 -27.24 31.75
C LYS A 108 -31.18 -27.58 31.85
N PRO A 109 -32.15 -26.70 32.15
CA PRO A 109 -32.19 -25.42 32.89
C PRO A 109 -33.15 -25.50 34.11
N ARG A 110 -33.22 -24.47 34.98
CA ARG A 110 -34.39 -24.29 35.87
C ARG A 110 -34.85 -22.83 36.00
N ALA A 111 -36.11 -22.67 35.58
CA ALA A 111 -37.21 -21.76 35.90
C ALA A 111 -37.03 -20.43 36.69
N ALA A 112 -37.80 -19.46 36.18
CA ALA A 112 -38.17 -18.15 36.71
C ALA A 112 -39.14 -18.18 37.92
N PRO A 113 -39.42 -17.01 38.51
CA PRO A 113 -40.77 -16.65 38.97
C PRO A 113 -41.37 -15.43 38.24
N THR A 114 -42.70 -15.46 38.10
CA THR A 114 -43.61 -14.53 37.39
C THR A 114 -44.22 -13.46 38.35
N PRO A 115 -45.19 -12.58 37.98
CA PRO A 115 -45.04 -11.10 38.09
C PRO A 115 -46.09 -10.39 38.97
N THR A 116 -45.97 -9.08 39.17
CA THR A 116 -47.05 -8.16 39.62
C THR A 116 -46.71 -6.72 39.18
N PRO A 117 -47.66 -5.76 39.10
CA PRO A 117 -48.44 -5.43 37.91
C PRO A 117 -48.10 -4.08 37.27
N SER A 118 -48.63 -3.93 36.05
CA SER A 118 -48.67 -2.77 35.15
C SER A 118 -49.22 -1.47 35.77
N PRO A 119 -48.75 -0.32 35.26
CA PRO A 119 -49.69 0.70 34.78
C PRO A 119 -49.62 0.86 33.25
N THR A 120 -50.82 1.00 32.66
CA THR A 120 -51.13 1.20 31.23
C THR A 120 -50.87 2.66 30.79
N PRO A 121 -51.07 3.04 29.52
CA PRO A 121 -50.04 3.45 28.58
C PRO A 121 -49.95 4.97 28.40
N THR A 122 -48.74 5.51 28.25
CA THR A 122 -48.56 6.88 27.74
C THR A 122 -48.31 6.83 26.24
N GLU A 123 -49.01 7.73 25.56
CA GLU A 123 -49.20 7.81 24.12
C GLU A 123 -47.91 7.87 23.30
N THR A 124 -47.96 7.15 22.19
CA THR A 124 -47.03 7.21 21.05
C THR A 124 -47.06 8.60 20.39
N PRO A 125 -45.92 9.31 20.29
CA PRO A 125 -45.72 10.21 19.16
C PRO A 125 -45.10 9.44 18.00
N THR A 126 -45.91 9.30 16.96
CA THR A 126 -45.62 9.01 15.56
C THR A 126 -44.14 9.13 15.17
N ALA A 127 -43.60 8.02 14.65
CA ALA A 127 -42.34 7.98 13.92
C ALA A 127 -42.38 8.98 12.75
N THR A 128 -41.49 9.97 12.79
CA THR A 128 -41.16 10.82 11.65
C THR A 128 -40.59 9.95 10.54
N PRO A 129 -41.11 10.00 9.30
CA PRO A 129 -40.52 9.28 8.19
C PRO A 129 -39.10 9.83 7.91
N PRO A 130 -38.13 8.97 7.50
CA PRO A 130 -36.82 9.44 7.09
C PRO A 130 -36.96 10.41 5.91
N PRO A 131 -36.19 11.51 5.85
CA PRO A 131 -36.27 12.43 4.73
C PRO A 131 -35.93 11.71 3.44
N GLU A 132 -36.92 11.76 2.56
CA GLU A 132 -36.97 11.36 1.17
C GLU A 132 -35.70 11.72 0.41
N HIS A 133 -35.26 10.76 -0.42
CA HIS A 133 -34.14 10.88 -1.32
C HIS A 133 -34.19 12.19 -2.12
N ALA A 134 -33.29 13.12 -1.79
CA ALA A 134 -32.98 14.23 -2.67
C ALA A 134 -32.48 13.67 -4.02
N PRO A 135 -32.92 14.23 -5.16
CA PRO A 135 -32.77 13.62 -6.46
C PRO A 135 -31.30 13.45 -6.84
N SER A 136 -31.02 12.26 -7.37
CA SER A 136 -29.83 11.89 -8.11
C SER A 136 -29.28 13.06 -8.90
N SER A 137 -28.05 13.46 -8.59
CA SER A 137 -27.23 14.25 -9.49
C SER A 137 -27.28 13.64 -10.90
N PRO A 138 -27.32 14.47 -11.96
CA PRO A 138 -27.33 14.00 -13.35
C PRO A 138 -26.15 13.04 -13.59
N PRO A 139 -26.29 12.02 -14.46
CA PRO A 139 -25.17 11.17 -14.81
C PRO A 139 -24.01 12.05 -15.28
N GLU A 140 -22.87 11.96 -14.59
CA GLU A 140 -21.62 12.55 -15.05
C GLU A 140 -21.40 12.13 -16.51
N PRO A 141 -20.90 13.04 -17.37
CA PRO A 141 -20.69 12.74 -18.76
C PRO A 141 -19.77 11.52 -18.87
N VAL A 142 -20.26 10.47 -19.53
CA VAL A 142 -19.51 9.26 -19.88
C VAL A 142 -18.14 9.70 -20.39
N HIS A 143 -17.12 9.53 -19.56
CA HIS A 143 -15.75 9.82 -19.96
C HIS A 143 -15.46 8.95 -21.17
N LYS A 144 -15.34 9.56 -22.36
CA LYS A 144 -14.85 8.87 -23.55
C LYS A 144 -13.55 8.17 -23.14
N LYS A 145 -13.53 6.84 -23.25
CA LYS A 145 -12.39 6.00 -22.88
C LYS A 145 -11.21 6.36 -23.78
N ASN A 146 -10.43 7.35 -23.35
CA ASN A 146 -9.26 7.85 -24.07
C ASN A 146 -8.09 6.90 -23.81
N GLY A 147 -8.03 5.77 -24.50
CA GLY A 147 -6.97 4.78 -24.35
C GLY A 147 -7.26 3.50 -25.13
N ALA A 148 -6.23 2.67 -25.33
CA ALA A 148 -6.44 1.33 -25.84
C ALA A 148 -7.26 0.49 -24.84
N PRO A 149 -7.94 -0.59 -25.28
CA PRO A 149 -8.64 -1.51 -24.38
C PRO A 149 -7.74 -2.02 -23.25
N ASN A 150 -8.32 -2.53 -22.17
CA ASN A 150 -7.55 -3.11 -21.07
C ASN A 150 -6.69 -4.27 -21.62
N ALA A 151 -5.44 -4.36 -21.17
CA ALA A 151 -4.57 -5.48 -21.50
C ALA A 151 -4.65 -6.55 -20.41
N THR A 152 -4.57 -7.80 -20.86
CA THR A 152 -4.44 -8.98 -20.01
C THR A 152 -3.22 -9.79 -20.45
N LEU A 153 -2.75 -10.66 -19.54
CA LEU A 153 -1.74 -11.67 -19.81
C LEU A 153 -2.26 -13.02 -19.33
N ALA A 154 -1.98 -14.07 -20.07
CA ALA A 154 -2.14 -15.43 -19.56
C ALA A 154 -1.05 -15.69 -18.49
N PRO A 155 -1.34 -16.42 -17.40
CA PRO A 155 -0.34 -16.73 -16.38
C PRO A 155 0.92 -17.38 -16.96
N GLU A 156 0.77 -18.23 -17.98
CA GLU A 156 1.88 -18.92 -18.65
C GLU A 156 2.75 -17.96 -19.47
N ALA A 157 2.28 -16.74 -19.75
CA ALA A 157 3.10 -15.69 -20.38
C ALA A 157 4.07 -15.02 -19.38
N ILE A 158 3.94 -15.30 -18.08
CA ILE A 158 4.85 -14.81 -17.04
C ILE A 158 5.99 -15.83 -16.85
N LYS A 159 7.24 -15.35 -16.95
CA LYS A 159 8.43 -16.16 -16.75
C LYS A 159 8.48 -16.64 -15.29
N GLY A 160 8.69 -17.93 -15.09
CA GLY A 160 8.79 -18.49 -13.75
C GLY A 160 7.44 -18.62 -13.02
N PHE A 161 6.31 -18.58 -13.74
CA PHE A 161 4.99 -18.57 -13.11
C PHE A 161 4.74 -19.84 -12.27
N GLU A 162 4.99 -21.03 -12.84
CA GLU A 162 4.71 -22.32 -12.19
C GLU A 162 5.64 -22.61 -11.00
N GLU A 163 6.81 -21.99 -10.99
CA GLU A 163 7.81 -22.10 -9.94
C GLU A 163 7.46 -21.23 -8.72
N ASN A 164 6.46 -20.35 -8.83
CA ASN A 164 5.99 -19.57 -7.68
C ASN A 164 5.20 -20.44 -6.69
N PRO A 165 5.25 -20.12 -5.39
CA PRO A 165 4.41 -20.76 -4.39
C PRO A 165 2.91 -20.72 -4.77
N PRO A 166 2.11 -21.75 -4.42
CA PRO A 166 0.69 -21.78 -4.75
C PRO A 166 -0.09 -20.50 -4.38
N PRO A 167 0.10 -19.88 -3.19
CA PRO A 167 -0.58 -18.63 -2.86
C PRO A 167 -0.27 -17.48 -3.83
N VAL A 168 0.98 -17.39 -4.29
CA VAL A 168 1.39 -16.39 -5.29
C VAL A 168 0.74 -16.68 -6.63
N ARG A 169 0.71 -17.94 -7.09
CA ARG A 169 0.06 -18.29 -8.35
C ARG A 169 -1.43 -17.92 -8.34
N THR A 170 -2.15 -18.25 -7.26
CA THR A 170 -3.57 -17.88 -7.11
C THR A 170 -3.76 -16.37 -7.09
N LEU A 171 -2.92 -15.63 -6.35
CA LEU A 171 -2.96 -14.17 -6.31
C LEU A 171 -2.83 -13.56 -7.71
N LEU A 172 -1.79 -13.95 -8.45
CA LEU A 172 -1.53 -13.42 -9.79
C LEU A 172 -2.64 -13.78 -10.78
N SER A 173 -3.14 -15.02 -10.75
CA SER A 173 -4.26 -15.43 -11.60
C SER A 173 -5.53 -14.63 -11.31
N SER A 174 -5.85 -14.41 -10.03
CA SER A 174 -7.01 -13.59 -9.65
C SER A 174 -6.86 -12.11 -10.06
N ALA A 175 -5.64 -11.57 -9.98
CA ALA A 175 -5.34 -10.21 -10.42
C ALA A 175 -5.49 -10.07 -11.94
N LEU A 176 -5.00 -11.05 -12.71
CA LEU A 176 -5.11 -11.09 -14.17
C LEU A 176 -6.56 -11.29 -14.61
N GLU A 177 -7.35 -12.09 -13.92
CA GLU A 177 -8.77 -12.30 -14.21
C GLU A 177 -9.55 -10.97 -14.20
N LEU A 178 -9.29 -10.07 -13.23
CA LEU A 178 -9.93 -8.76 -13.19
C LEU A 178 -9.64 -7.88 -14.43
N THR A 179 -8.50 -8.06 -15.07
CA THR A 179 -8.16 -7.32 -16.30
C THR A 179 -9.04 -7.71 -17.49
N THR A 180 -9.65 -8.90 -17.45
CA THR A 180 -10.56 -9.40 -18.51
C THR A 180 -11.96 -8.80 -18.43
N ARG A 181 -12.30 -8.16 -17.30
CA ARG A 181 -13.65 -7.62 -17.03
C ARG A 181 -13.88 -6.21 -17.59
N ASN A 182 -12.91 -5.66 -18.33
CA ASN A 182 -12.99 -4.32 -18.93
C ASN A 182 -13.35 -3.20 -17.92
N LEU A 183 -12.82 -3.30 -16.70
CA LEU A 183 -13.08 -2.35 -15.62
C LEU A 183 -12.31 -1.05 -15.86
N ASP A 184 -12.96 0.08 -15.61
CA ASP A 184 -12.33 1.40 -15.71
C ASP A 184 -11.58 1.79 -14.42
N TYR A 185 -10.91 2.93 -14.45
CA TYR A 185 -10.33 3.50 -13.24
C TYR A 185 -11.41 4.30 -12.53
N LYS A 186 -11.66 3.99 -11.26
CA LYS A 186 -12.70 4.66 -10.48
C LYS A 186 -12.16 5.03 -9.11
N TYR A 187 -11.86 6.32 -8.95
CA TYR A 187 -11.33 6.87 -7.71
C TYR A 187 -12.23 6.51 -6.51
N GLY A 188 -11.62 6.03 -5.41
CA GLY A 188 -12.34 5.63 -4.20
C GLY A 188 -12.96 4.23 -4.25
N SER A 189 -12.97 3.56 -5.41
CA SER A 189 -13.58 2.23 -5.55
C SER A 189 -12.59 1.09 -5.29
N ALA A 190 -13.04 0.09 -4.53
CA ALA A 190 -12.39 -1.22 -4.41
C ALA A 190 -13.32 -2.37 -4.85
N ASP A 191 -14.48 -2.04 -5.42
CA ASP A 191 -15.47 -3.03 -5.85
C ASP A 191 -15.47 -3.12 -7.38
N PRO A 192 -15.09 -4.26 -7.99
CA PRO A 192 -15.15 -4.42 -9.44
C PRO A 192 -16.59 -4.31 -9.98
N SER A 193 -17.61 -4.62 -9.17
CA SER A 193 -19.02 -4.53 -9.56
C SER A 193 -19.46 -3.07 -9.77
N ALA A 194 -18.72 -2.10 -9.23
CA ALA A 194 -18.96 -0.68 -9.41
C ALA A 194 -18.48 -0.15 -10.78
N GLY A 195 -18.05 -1.03 -11.69
CA GLY A 195 -17.58 -0.72 -13.04
C GLY A 195 -16.12 -0.30 -13.14
N GLY A 196 -15.43 -0.16 -12.00
CA GLY A 196 -14.04 0.29 -11.96
C GLY A 196 -13.47 0.28 -10.56
N MET A 197 -12.15 0.39 -10.48
CA MET A 197 -11.39 0.35 -9.23
C MET A 197 -10.32 1.44 -9.24
N ASP A 198 -9.92 1.93 -8.06
CA ASP A 198 -8.71 2.73 -7.92
C ASP A 198 -7.49 1.85 -7.66
N CYS A 199 -6.30 2.45 -7.72
CA CYS A 199 -5.03 1.74 -7.59
C CYS A 199 -4.94 0.91 -6.30
N SER A 200 -5.21 1.53 -5.15
CA SER A 200 -5.18 0.89 -3.84
C SER A 200 -6.35 -0.06 -3.60
N GLY A 201 -7.50 0.21 -4.21
CA GLY A 201 -8.71 -0.59 -4.13
C GLY A 201 -8.56 -1.91 -4.88
N PHE A 202 -7.90 -1.88 -6.03
CA PHE A 202 -7.46 -3.10 -6.72
C PHE A 202 -6.58 -3.97 -5.84
N VAL A 203 -5.51 -3.39 -5.27
CA VAL A 203 -4.59 -4.10 -4.37
C VAL A 203 -5.33 -4.70 -3.17
N TYR A 204 -6.16 -3.88 -2.51
CA TYR A 204 -6.97 -4.30 -1.37
C TYR A 204 -7.86 -5.49 -1.72
N TYR A 205 -8.62 -5.38 -2.81
CA TYR A 205 -9.57 -6.42 -3.24
C TYR A 205 -8.86 -7.74 -3.55
N VAL A 206 -7.79 -7.69 -4.36
CA VAL A 206 -7.04 -8.90 -4.77
C VAL A 206 -6.44 -9.58 -3.54
N LEU A 207 -5.80 -8.84 -2.63
CA LEU A 207 -5.21 -9.42 -1.43
C LEU A 207 -6.27 -10.03 -0.50
N LYS A 208 -7.39 -9.31 -0.26
CA LYS A 208 -8.50 -9.81 0.57
C LYS A 208 -9.16 -11.05 -0.01
N GLN A 209 -9.37 -11.09 -1.32
CA GLN A 209 -9.93 -12.26 -2.02
C GLN A 209 -9.03 -13.49 -1.85
N ASN A 210 -7.72 -13.30 -1.73
CA ASN A 210 -6.75 -14.38 -1.53
C ASN A 210 -6.42 -14.64 -0.05
N GLY A 211 -7.28 -14.17 0.88
CA GLY A 211 -7.18 -14.51 2.29
C GLY A 211 -6.12 -13.73 3.07
N VAL A 212 -5.50 -12.70 2.48
CA VAL A 212 -4.54 -11.86 3.21
C VAL A 212 -5.31 -10.97 4.20
N GLY A 213 -4.96 -11.09 5.48
CA GLY A 213 -5.55 -10.33 6.58
C GLY A 213 -5.01 -8.90 6.68
N ASP A 214 -5.76 -8.03 7.37
CA ASP A 214 -5.34 -6.69 7.79
C ASP A 214 -4.80 -5.76 6.68
N VAL A 215 -5.20 -6.00 5.43
CA VAL A 215 -4.81 -5.19 4.28
C VAL A 215 -5.47 -3.81 4.36
N PRO A 216 -4.72 -2.71 4.44
CA PRO A 216 -5.32 -1.39 4.46
C PRO A 216 -5.93 -0.99 3.12
N ARG A 217 -6.96 -0.13 3.15
CA ARG A 217 -7.68 0.33 1.95
C ARG A 217 -6.86 1.31 1.10
N ASP A 218 -6.10 2.20 1.73
CA ASP A 218 -5.39 3.29 1.06
C ASP A 218 -3.94 2.94 0.75
N SER A 219 -3.40 3.43 -0.37
CA SER A 219 -2.01 3.14 -0.78
C SER A 219 -0.97 3.59 0.25
N SER A 220 -1.17 4.74 0.92
CA SER A 220 -0.26 5.20 1.98
C SER A 220 -0.28 4.26 3.18
N GLN A 221 -1.46 3.74 3.55
CA GLN A 221 -1.58 2.80 4.66
C GLN A 221 -1.05 1.42 4.29
N GLN A 222 -1.23 0.96 3.04
CA GLN A 222 -0.60 -0.28 2.53
C GLN A 222 0.93 -0.19 2.60
N TYR A 223 1.49 0.95 2.21
CA TYR A 223 2.93 1.23 2.37
C TYR A 223 3.37 1.23 3.84
N VAL A 224 2.65 1.95 4.72
CA VAL A 224 2.96 2.00 6.16
C VAL A 224 2.85 0.61 6.79
N TRP A 225 1.87 -0.19 6.37
CA TRP A 225 1.68 -1.55 6.83
C TRP A 225 2.90 -2.43 6.53
N LEU A 226 3.37 -2.45 5.28
CA LEU A 226 4.56 -3.22 4.89
C LEU A 226 5.85 -2.72 5.56
N ARG A 227 5.98 -1.40 5.71
CA ARG A 227 7.09 -0.79 6.48
C ARG A 227 7.08 -1.24 7.94
N ARG A 228 5.93 -1.19 8.60
CA ARG A 228 5.76 -1.53 10.02
C ARG A 228 6.11 -2.97 10.32
N ILE A 229 5.83 -3.89 9.39
CA ILE A 229 6.17 -5.31 9.55
C ILE A 229 7.57 -5.67 9.00
N GLY A 230 8.38 -4.68 8.61
CA GLY A 230 9.75 -4.89 8.13
C GLY A 230 9.83 -5.62 6.78
N LYS A 231 8.81 -5.51 5.93
CA LYS A 231 8.72 -6.20 4.63
C LYS A 231 8.77 -5.23 3.45
N PHE A 232 9.21 -3.99 3.65
CA PHE A 232 9.34 -2.98 2.60
C PHE A 232 10.82 -2.76 2.25
N GLU A 233 11.12 -2.83 0.96
CA GLU A 233 12.43 -2.59 0.36
C GLU A 233 12.43 -1.21 -0.34
N PRO A 234 13.16 -0.21 0.19
CA PRO A 234 13.26 1.10 -0.45
C PRO A 234 14.10 1.02 -1.73
N VAL A 235 13.72 1.80 -2.74
CA VAL A 235 14.48 1.94 -3.99
C VAL A 235 14.76 3.41 -4.22
N LEU A 236 16.03 3.80 -4.14
CA LEU A 236 16.49 5.17 -4.34
C LEU A 236 17.03 5.40 -5.76
N SER A 237 17.55 4.34 -6.38
CA SER A 237 18.00 4.38 -7.76
C SER A 237 16.85 4.69 -8.69
N GLN A 238 17.16 5.46 -9.73
CA GLN A 238 16.25 5.74 -10.84
C GLN A 238 16.60 4.89 -12.06
N LYS A 239 17.22 3.72 -11.84
CA LYS A 239 17.67 2.80 -12.90
C LYS A 239 16.93 1.47 -12.83
N ASP A 240 16.56 0.95 -14.00
CA ASP A 240 15.83 -0.32 -14.09
C ASP A 240 16.70 -1.53 -13.68
N ASP A 241 18.02 -1.44 -13.83
CA ASP A 241 18.98 -2.52 -13.58
C ASP A 241 19.71 -2.42 -12.24
N SER A 242 19.22 -1.59 -11.31
CA SER A 242 19.82 -1.44 -10.00
C SER A 242 19.72 -2.71 -9.13
N PHE A 243 20.72 -2.92 -8.27
CA PHE A 243 20.76 -4.03 -7.31
C PHE A 243 19.57 -4.03 -6.36
N GLU A 244 18.99 -2.85 -6.07
CA GLU A 244 17.80 -2.69 -5.22
C GLU A 244 16.58 -3.44 -5.79
N MET A 245 16.60 -3.82 -7.07
CA MET A 245 15.53 -4.56 -7.74
C MET A 245 15.73 -6.08 -7.74
N GLU A 246 16.82 -6.61 -7.16
CA GLU A 246 17.14 -8.05 -7.16
C GLU A 246 16.20 -8.87 -6.29
N ASN A 247 15.70 -8.29 -5.19
CA ASN A 247 14.78 -8.96 -4.27
C ASN A 247 13.31 -8.88 -4.70
N LEU A 248 12.98 -8.12 -5.76
CA LEU A 248 11.62 -7.95 -6.24
C LEU A 248 11.06 -9.26 -6.84
N LYS A 249 9.92 -9.73 -6.32
CA LYS A 249 9.31 -11.02 -6.64
C LYS A 249 7.84 -10.88 -7.04
N PRO A 250 7.31 -11.77 -7.90
CA PRO A 250 5.89 -11.72 -8.30
C PRO A 250 4.93 -11.67 -7.10
N GLY A 251 3.91 -10.82 -7.12
CA GLY A 251 3.00 -10.61 -6.00
C GLY A 251 3.45 -9.56 -4.98
N ASP A 252 4.68 -9.01 -5.09
CA ASP A 252 5.08 -7.85 -4.30
C ASP A 252 4.28 -6.60 -4.68
N LEU A 253 4.03 -5.74 -3.70
CA LEU A 253 3.37 -4.46 -3.93
C LEU A 253 4.39 -3.41 -4.34
N LEU A 254 4.08 -2.64 -5.37
CA LEU A 254 4.90 -1.57 -5.93
C LEU A 254 4.32 -0.20 -5.54
N PHE A 255 5.14 0.76 -5.11
CA PHE A 255 4.64 2.06 -4.63
C PHE A 255 5.28 3.26 -5.34
N TRP A 256 4.46 4.28 -5.62
CA TRP A 256 4.90 5.56 -6.17
C TRP A 256 4.37 6.75 -5.39
N THR A 257 5.10 7.86 -5.49
CA THR A 257 4.65 9.21 -5.13
C THR A 257 4.47 10.04 -6.40
N GLY A 258 3.81 11.20 -6.31
CA GLY A 258 3.77 12.19 -7.38
C GLY A 258 3.02 11.79 -8.66
N THR A 259 2.09 10.81 -8.62
CA THR A 259 1.19 10.54 -9.76
C THR A 259 0.07 11.57 -9.89
N TYR A 260 -0.26 12.26 -8.80
CA TYR A 260 -1.14 13.42 -8.72
C TYR A 260 -0.77 14.23 -7.48
N SER A 261 -1.21 15.48 -7.39
CA SER A 261 -0.91 16.35 -6.24
C SER A 261 -1.75 15.95 -5.04
N ILE A 262 -1.10 15.73 -3.90
CA ILE A 262 -1.73 15.41 -2.61
C ILE A 262 -0.98 16.09 -1.48
N GLU A 263 -1.72 16.41 -0.41
CA GLU A 263 -1.17 16.88 0.86
C GLU A 263 -1.42 15.80 1.93
N ARG A 264 -0.53 14.79 1.99
CA ARG A 264 -0.52 13.76 3.04
C ARG A 264 0.89 13.22 3.26
N ASP A 265 1.11 12.62 4.42
CA ASP A 265 2.36 11.97 4.81
C ASP A 265 2.10 10.52 5.24
N PRO A 266 2.75 9.50 4.63
CA PRO A 266 3.64 9.59 3.47
C PRO A 266 2.88 9.87 2.16
N PRO A 267 3.47 10.64 1.22
CA PRO A 267 2.80 11.09 -0.01
C PRO A 267 2.72 9.99 -1.09
N ILE A 268 2.38 8.76 -0.71
CA ILE A 268 2.25 7.60 -1.59
C ILE A 268 1.01 7.78 -2.46
N THR A 269 1.12 8.11 -3.73
CA THR A 269 -0.05 8.37 -4.60
C THR A 269 -0.56 7.14 -5.34
N HIS A 270 0.21 6.04 -5.40
CA HIS A 270 -0.15 4.90 -6.24
C HIS A 270 0.44 3.58 -5.73
N ALA A 271 -0.29 2.49 -5.96
CA ALA A 271 0.11 1.13 -5.65
C ALA A 271 -0.28 0.16 -6.78
N MET A 272 0.56 -0.84 -7.06
CA MET A 272 0.32 -1.88 -8.08
C MET A 272 0.87 -3.24 -7.59
N ILE A 273 0.52 -4.34 -8.25
CA ILE A 273 1.07 -5.67 -7.95
C ILE A 273 2.08 -6.05 -9.03
N TYR A 274 3.28 -6.46 -8.64
CA TYR A 274 4.29 -6.93 -9.57
C TYR A 274 3.93 -8.32 -10.13
N LEU A 275 3.90 -8.49 -11.45
CA LEU A 275 3.60 -9.78 -12.07
C LEU A 275 4.85 -10.63 -12.32
N GLY A 276 6.03 -10.00 -12.44
CA GLY A 276 7.24 -10.68 -12.89
C GLY A 276 7.74 -10.15 -14.22
N ARG A 277 8.31 -11.03 -15.04
CA ARG A 277 8.78 -10.71 -16.40
C ARG A 277 7.93 -11.44 -17.43
N GLU A 278 7.53 -10.74 -18.49
CA GLU A 278 6.87 -11.38 -19.63
C GLU A 278 7.87 -12.30 -20.36
N LYS A 279 7.48 -13.54 -20.67
CA LYS A 279 8.36 -14.52 -21.33
C LYS A 279 8.84 -14.03 -22.70
N LYS A 280 7.96 -13.37 -23.46
CA LYS A 280 8.22 -12.95 -24.84
C LYS A 280 9.25 -11.82 -24.93
N THR A 281 9.13 -10.82 -24.07
CA THR A 281 9.91 -9.58 -24.15
C THR A 281 11.01 -9.51 -23.09
N GLY A 282 10.90 -10.30 -22.02
CA GLY A 282 11.74 -10.18 -20.82
C GLY A 282 11.46 -8.93 -19.99
N ALA A 283 10.52 -8.08 -20.42
CA ALA A 283 10.17 -6.83 -19.75
C ALA A 283 9.49 -7.12 -18.41
N ARG A 284 9.76 -6.28 -17.41
CA ARG A 284 9.03 -6.31 -16.15
C ARG A 284 7.61 -5.80 -16.38
N VAL A 285 6.64 -6.51 -15.83
CA VAL A 285 5.21 -6.20 -15.96
C VAL A 285 4.55 -6.15 -14.58
N MET A 286 3.48 -5.37 -14.49
CA MET A 286 2.68 -5.21 -13.28
C MET A 286 1.20 -5.13 -13.64
N VAL A 287 0.34 -5.35 -12.64
CA VAL A 287 -1.11 -5.31 -12.79
C VAL A 287 -1.73 -4.40 -11.74
N GLY A 288 -2.80 -3.73 -12.11
CA GLY A 288 -3.60 -2.91 -11.21
C GLY A 288 -4.51 -1.96 -11.94
N ALA A 289 -5.01 -0.96 -11.24
CA ALA A 289 -5.84 0.09 -11.82
C ALA A 289 -5.05 1.40 -11.97
N SER A 290 -5.01 1.95 -13.17
CA SER A 290 -4.37 3.25 -13.43
C SER A 290 -4.97 3.94 -14.64
N ASP A 291 -4.90 5.27 -14.66
CA ASP A 291 -5.12 6.07 -15.88
C ASP A 291 -3.79 6.51 -16.49
N GLY A 292 -3.64 6.34 -17.80
CA GLY A 292 -2.54 6.89 -18.58
C GLY A 292 -1.21 6.13 -18.47
N ARG A 293 -1.19 4.92 -17.90
CA ARG A 293 0.01 4.07 -17.90
C ARG A 293 0.12 3.32 -19.22
N ILE A 294 1.37 2.96 -19.57
CA ILE A 294 1.69 2.36 -20.86
C ILE A 294 1.85 0.85 -20.70
N TYR A 295 1.37 0.11 -21.69
CA TYR A 295 1.74 -1.29 -21.92
C TYR A 295 2.04 -1.49 -23.39
N GLN A 296 3.25 -1.96 -23.70
CA GLN A 296 3.70 -2.21 -25.08
C GLN A 296 3.47 -1.01 -26.02
N GLY A 297 3.79 0.20 -25.52
CA GLY A 297 3.70 1.45 -26.29
C GLY A 297 2.29 2.06 -26.39
N GLN A 298 1.25 1.40 -25.87
CA GLN A 298 -0.11 1.91 -25.87
C GLN A 298 -0.51 2.42 -24.48
N SER A 299 -1.10 3.63 -24.42
CA SER A 299 -1.72 4.14 -23.19
C SER A 299 -2.99 3.36 -22.89
N ARG A 300 -3.11 2.90 -21.64
CA ARG A 300 -4.26 2.14 -21.14
C ARG A 300 -4.78 2.78 -19.85
N ASN A 301 -6.07 2.64 -19.65
CA ASN A 301 -6.79 3.16 -18.50
C ASN A 301 -7.57 2.03 -17.82
N GLY A 302 -7.83 2.17 -16.52
CA GLY A 302 -8.54 1.18 -15.72
C GLY A 302 -7.70 -0.02 -15.30
N VAL A 303 -8.39 -1.13 -15.05
CA VAL A 303 -7.79 -2.37 -14.53
C VAL A 303 -7.11 -3.14 -15.66
N SER A 304 -5.79 -3.10 -15.71
CA SER A 304 -5.01 -3.59 -16.84
C SER A 304 -3.62 -4.09 -16.41
N VAL A 305 -2.95 -4.79 -17.32
CA VAL A 305 -1.50 -5.01 -17.29
C VAL A 305 -0.78 -3.76 -17.81
N PHE A 306 0.37 -3.43 -17.20
CA PHE A 306 1.22 -2.30 -17.53
C PHE A 306 2.70 -2.66 -17.54
N ASP A 307 3.49 -1.92 -18.33
CA ASP A 307 4.95 -1.99 -18.29
C ASP A 307 5.44 -1.45 -16.94
N PHE A 308 6.33 -2.18 -16.26
CA PHE A 308 6.98 -1.69 -15.05
C PHE A 308 8.40 -1.21 -15.34
N LYS A 309 8.64 0.08 -15.06
CA LYS A 309 9.95 0.74 -15.12
C LYS A 309 10.16 1.60 -13.88
N VAL A 310 11.37 1.57 -13.36
CA VAL A 310 11.92 2.47 -12.33
C VAL A 310 12.38 3.77 -13.00
N GLU A 311 13.01 3.64 -14.17
CA GLU A 311 13.50 4.78 -14.94
C GLU A 311 12.39 5.75 -15.31
N ARG A 312 12.65 7.03 -15.04
CA ARG A 312 11.77 8.10 -15.48
C ARG A 312 11.93 8.27 -16.98
N ARG A 313 10.82 8.26 -17.73
CA ARG A 313 10.82 8.86 -19.06
C ARG A 313 11.03 10.37 -18.92
N ASN A 314 12.13 10.85 -19.47
CA ASN A 314 12.38 12.28 -19.66
C ASN A 314 11.41 12.82 -20.72
N ASN A 315 10.16 13.04 -20.34
CA ASN A 315 9.26 13.88 -21.10
C ASN A 315 9.45 15.30 -20.54
N GLY A 316 9.83 16.24 -21.41
CA GLY A 316 10.21 17.61 -21.05
C GLY A 316 9.28 18.30 -20.04
N ASP A 317 9.85 19.33 -19.40
CA ASP A 317 9.28 20.04 -18.26
C ASP A 317 7.86 20.57 -18.51
N SER A 318 6.86 19.82 -18.06
CA SER A 318 5.43 20.13 -18.29
C SER A 318 4.69 20.60 -17.04
N GLY A 319 5.42 20.89 -15.94
CA GLY A 319 4.83 21.35 -14.68
C GLY A 319 3.87 20.36 -14.00
N LYS A 320 3.68 19.15 -14.55
CA LYS A 320 2.84 18.09 -13.99
C LYS A 320 3.60 17.31 -12.92
N PRO A 321 2.91 16.83 -11.85
CA PRO A 321 3.52 15.95 -10.85
C PRO A 321 4.09 14.71 -11.56
N ARG A 322 5.33 14.35 -11.19
CA ARG A 322 6.09 13.29 -11.84
C ARG A 322 6.07 12.04 -10.96
N PRO A 323 5.53 10.91 -11.47
CA PRO A 323 5.56 9.65 -10.74
C PRO A 323 7.00 9.28 -10.38
N THR A 324 7.26 9.03 -9.10
CA THR A 324 8.55 8.54 -8.61
C THR A 324 8.31 7.21 -7.91
N PHE A 325 8.94 6.15 -8.42
CA PHE A 325 8.95 4.85 -7.77
C PHE A 325 9.79 4.96 -6.50
N ILE A 326 9.30 4.45 -5.38
CA ILE A 326 9.99 4.57 -4.09
C ILE A 326 10.39 3.22 -3.49
N GLY A 327 9.96 2.12 -4.08
CA GLY A 327 10.24 0.78 -3.60
C GLY A 327 9.03 -0.15 -3.65
N TYR A 328 9.21 -1.32 -3.08
CA TYR A 328 8.26 -2.41 -3.11
C TYR A 328 8.18 -3.10 -1.75
N GLY A 329 7.18 -3.93 -1.52
CA GLY A 329 7.17 -4.75 -0.32
C GLY A 329 6.51 -6.11 -0.48
N HIS A 330 7.01 -7.03 0.34
CA HIS A 330 6.67 -8.44 0.35
C HIS A 330 5.40 -8.66 1.17
N VAL A 331 4.35 -9.11 0.51
CA VAL A 331 3.09 -9.42 1.17
C VAL A 331 3.29 -10.61 2.12
N PRO A 332 2.95 -10.48 3.42
CA PRO A 332 3.08 -11.57 4.39
C PRO A 332 2.13 -12.73 4.05
N GLY A 333 2.55 -13.97 4.33
CA GLY A 333 1.76 -15.18 4.11
C GLY A 333 1.74 -15.72 2.68
N LEU A 334 2.36 -15.03 1.70
CA LEU A 334 2.43 -15.55 0.32
C LEU A 334 3.55 -16.57 0.10
N ARG A 335 4.58 -16.54 0.95
CA ARG A 335 5.85 -17.26 0.76
C ARG A 335 6.44 -17.83 2.05
N ASP A 336 5.72 -17.66 3.15
CA ASP A 336 6.15 -18.14 4.47
C ASP A 336 5.87 -19.65 4.60
#